data_AF-A0A9E4DCX3-F1
#
_entry.id   AF-A0A9E4DCX3-F1
#
_cell.length_a   1.000
_cell.length_b   1.000
_cell.length_c   1.000
_cell.angle_alpha   90.00
_cell.angle_beta   90.00
_cell.angle_gamma   90.00
#
_symmetry.space_group_name_H-M   'P 1'
#
loop_
_entity.id
_entity.type
_entity.pdbx_description
1 polymer ?
#
loop_
_entity_poly.entity_id
_entity_poly.type
_entity_poly.pdbx_seq_one_letter_code
_entity_poly.pdbx_strand_id
1 'polypeptide(L)'
;MTRRERLQQSARRMDAKTIAAAVAAAKRGESEGRLQLTAAMAWVAYSCPHACEAVCDNIASAWLGSGPTPEVPSGLPEAPLEDSFWEAFWAVVDGHDEGYDAISITVAVASLAGAVDPRMGELADDLAHHHPGSVDAIKNPIPGHTDIDALAQCPPGSLGRSLHTMIVDNGYDPEVLDREAIALSQLPHSLHYLNARILQMHDVWHLVAGYETTSSNEIAISGFQLAQFGHNYSSMFLAAVMAISTFKEPRGFTILMQIIWEAWQHGRATPVMMNIEWEKEWNNSLDSIRNAHKIPKYRSIFPADLLESIETASLWKKLQLGVQLTRYHYRLRQNKQQLAHQ
;
A
#
# COMPACT_ATOMS: atom_id res chain seq x y z
N MET A 1 19.93 1.29 -24.29
CA MET A 1 18.92 1.74 -23.33
C MET A 1 18.90 0.78 -22.14
N THR A 2 19.22 1.27 -20.94
CA THR A 2 19.30 0.47 -19.71
C THR A 2 17.92 0.04 -19.22
N ARG A 3 17.84 -0.89 -18.25
CA ARG A 3 16.55 -1.27 -17.63
C ARG A 3 15.91 -0.09 -16.87
N ARG A 4 16.73 0.77 -16.25
CA ARG A 4 16.26 1.98 -15.54
C ARG A 4 15.63 2.96 -16.51
N GLU A 5 16.33 3.32 -17.58
CA GLU A 5 15.80 4.17 -18.66
C GLU A 5 14.48 3.63 -19.23
N ARG A 6 14.33 2.30 -19.32
CA ARG A 6 13.07 1.68 -19.81
C ARG A 6 11.91 1.88 -18.88
N LEU A 7 12.13 1.77 -17.57
CA LEU A 7 11.11 2.10 -16.59
C LEU A 7 10.74 3.58 -16.68
N GLN A 8 11.74 4.48 -16.71
CA GLN A 8 11.52 5.92 -16.78
C GLN A 8 10.68 6.33 -18.00
N GLN A 9 11.02 5.82 -19.19
CA GLN A 9 10.26 6.11 -20.41
C GLN A 9 8.86 5.48 -20.44
N SER A 10 8.63 4.43 -19.66
CA SER A 10 7.36 3.72 -19.58
C SER A 10 6.46 4.21 -18.46
N ALA A 11 6.94 5.11 -17.59
CA ALA A 11 6.18 5.69 -16.48
C ALA A 11 5.21 6.77 -17.01
N ARG A 12 4.19 6.30 -17.72
CA ARG A 12 3.15 7.10 -18.38
C ARG A 12 1.85 6.29 -18.44
N ARG A 13 0.78 6.94 -18.90
CA ARG A 13 -0.52 6.29 -19.08
C ARG A 13 -0.42 4.94 -19.80
N MET A 14 -1.04 3.93 -19.19
CA MET A 14 -1.21 2.59 -19.74
C MET A 14 -2.70 2.22 -19.75
N ASP A 15 -3.21 1.75 -20.89
CA ASP A 15 -4.61 1.32 -20.97
C ASP A 15 -4.86 -0.03 -20.28
N ALA A 16 -6.12 -0.33 -19.98
CA ALA A 16 -6.55 -1.54 -19.29
C ALA A 16 -6.05 -2.83 -19.98
N LYS A 17 -6.05 -2.88 -21.32
CA LYS A 17 -5.61 -4.05 -22.09
C LYS A 17 -4.11 -4.29 -21.94
N THR A 18 -3.33 -3.21 -21.98
CA THR A 18 -1.88 -3.25 -21.81
C THR A 18 -1.51 -3.64 -20.38
N ILE A 19 -2.24 -3.14 -19.37
CA ILE A 19 -2.09 -3.56 -17.97
C ILE A 19 -2.34 -5.08 -17.85
N ALA A 20 -3.43 -5.59 -18.41
CA ALA A 20 -3.75 -7.02 -18.37
C ALA A 20 -2.66 -7.89 -19.04
N ALA A 21 -2.12 -7.42 -20.17
CA ALA A 21 -1.01 -8.09 -20.86
C ALA A 21 0.28 -8.09 -20.01
N ALA A 22 0.60 -6.97 -19.36
CA ALA A 22 1.74 -6.85 -18.45
C ALA A 22 1.60 -7.78 -17.23
N VAL A 23 0.39 -7.88 -16.65
CA VAL A 23 0.08 -8.86 -15.60
C VAL A 23 0.31 -10.28 -16.08
N ALA A 24 -0.22 -10.64 -17.26
CA ALA A 24 -0.03 -11.97 -17.82
C ALA A 24 1.47 -12.30 -18.04
N ALA A 25 2.25 -11.34 -18.53
CA ALA A 25 3.70 -11.47 -18.71
C ALA A 25 4.43 -11.64 -17.35
N ALA A 26 4.10 -10.80 -16.36
CA ALA A 26 4.70 -10.90 -15.03
C ALA A 26 4.40 -12.25 -14.35
N LYS A 27 3.17 -12.77 -14.48
CA LYS A 27 2.80 -14.12 -14.00
C LYS A 27 3.59 -15.24 -14.68
N ARG A 28 4.01 -15.05 -15.94
CA ARG A 28 4.91 -15.98 -16.66
C ARG A 28 6.38 -15.85 -16.24
N GLY A 29 6.71 -14.90 -15.36
CA GLY A 29 8.07 -14.61 -14.92
C GLY A 29 8.85 -13.72 -15.89
N GLU A 30 8.18 -13.11 -16.87
CA GLU A 30 8.83 -12.25 -17.86
C GLU A 30 9.26 -10.94 -17.21
N SER A 31 10.51 -10.53 -17.45
CA SER A 31 11.07 -9.29 -16.89
C SER A 31 10.34 -8.04 -17.37
N GLU A 32 9.86 -8.06 -18.62
CA GLU A 32 9.17 -6.93 -19.23
C GLU A 32 7.82 -6.64 -18.58
N GLY A 33 7.03 -7.67 -18.27
CA GLY A 33 5.76 -7.50 -17.56
C GLY A 33 5.92 -6.83 -16.19
N ARG A 34 6.97 -7.22 -15.44
CA ARG A 34 7.27 -6.60 -14.15
C ARG A 34 7.68 -5.13 -14.29
N LEU A 35 8.51 -4.83 -15.28
CA LEU A 35 8.93 -3.46 -15.59
C LEU A 35 7.72 -2.59 -15.94
N GLN A 36 6.82 -3.08 -16.80
CA GLN A 36 5.61 -2.36 -17.20
C GLN A 36 4.67 -2.08 -16.03
N LEU A 37 4.42 -3.06 -15.16
CA LEU A 37 3.60 -2.87 -13.97
C LEU A 37 4.22 -1.90 -12.97
N THR A 38 5.54 -1.98 -12.80
CA THR A 38 6.27 -1.03 -11.93
C THR A 38 6.22 0.38 -12.51
N ALA A 39 6.37 0.53 -13.83
CA ALA A 39 6.27 1.82 -14.49
C ALA A 39 4.86 2.42 -14.39
N ALA A 40 3.81 1.61 -14.54
CA ALA A 40 2.43 2.05 -14.33
C ALA A 40 2.19 2.54 -12.89
N MET A 41 2.72 1.83 -11.89
CA MET A 41 2.61 2.25 -10.49
C MET A 41 3.44 3.50 -10.18
N ALA A 42 4.65 3.62 -10.75
CA ALA A 42 5.45 4.83 -10.61
C ALA A 42 4.74 6.05 -11.22
N TRP A 43 4.10 5.89 -12.37
CA TRP A 43 3.32 6.96 -12.99
C TRP A 43 2.16 7.44 -12.10
N VAL A 44 1.31 6.53 -11.62
CA VAL A 44 0.16 6.96 -10.80
C VAL A 44 0.57 7.47 -9.41
N ALA A 45 1.71 7.04 -8.88
CA ALA A 45 2.20 7.47 -7.59
C ALA A 45 2.84 8.87 -7.62
N TYR A 46 3.69 9.12 -8.62
CA TYR A 46 4.57 10.28 -8.65
C TYR A 46 4.21 11.32 -9.72
N SER A 47 3.21 11.05 -10.57
CA SER A 47 2.85 11.93 -11.68
C SER A 47 1.34 12.14 -11.83
N CYS A 48 0.53 11.07 -11.80
CA CYS A 48 -0.90 11.12 -12.15
C CYS A 48 -1.79 10.41 -11.11
N PRO A 49 -2.00 11.00 -9.92
CA PRO A 49 -2.74 10.34 -8.83
C PRO A 49 -4.20 10.02 -9.20
N HIS A 50 -4.86 10.84 -10.04
CA HIS A 50 -6.24 10.58 -10.49
C HIS A 50 -6.42 9.29 -11.28
N ALA A 51 -5.36 8.75 -11.90
CA ALA A 51 -5.41 7.47 -12.59
C ALA A 51 -5.27 6.26 -11.66
N CYS A 52 -4.89 6.47 -10.39
CA CYS A 52 -4.46 5.43 -9.46
C CYS A 52 -5.52 4.35 -9.26
N GLU A 53 -6.77 4.73 -8.99
CA GLU A 53 -7.84 3.75 -8.75
C GLU A 53 -8.07 2.86 -9.97
N ALA A 54 -8.18 3.45 -11.17
CA ALA A 54 -8.42 2.70 -12.40
C ALA A 54 -7.25 1.75 -12.73
N VAL A 55 -6.01 2.19 -12.53
CA VAL A 55 -4.82 1.35 -12.73
C VAL A 55 -4.79 0.20 -11.72
N CYS A 56 -4.98 0.50 -10.43
CA CYS A 56 -4.98 -0.49 -9.36
C CYS A 56 -6.11 -1.53 -9.53
N ASP A 57 -7.33 -1.10 -9.86
CA ASP A 57 -8.45 -1.99 -10.14
C ASP A 57 -8.14 -2.92 -11.33
N ASN A 58 -7.54 -2.41 -12.41
CA ASN A 58 -7.16 -3.25 -13.55
C ASN A 58 -6.05 -4.25 -13.19
N ILE A 59 -5.02 -3.83 -12.45
CA ILE A 59 -3.95 -4.74 -12.03
C ILE A 59 -4.52 -5.81 -11.10
N ALA A 60 -5.28 -5.41 -10.07
CA ALA A 60 -5.89 -6.32 -9.12
C ALA A 60 -6.82 -7.33 -9.79
N SER A 61 -7.70 -6.87 -10.69
CA SER A 61 -8.62 -7.72 -11.44
C SER A 61 -7.90 -8.71 -12.34
N ALA A 62 -6.90 -8.27 -13.09
CA ALA A 62 -6.09 -9.16 -13.92
C ALA A 62 -5.23 -10.12 -13.08
N TRP A 63 -4.78 -9.69 -11.90
CA TRP A 63 -3.93 -10.49 -11.01
C TRP A 63 -4.70 -11.56 -10.26
N LEU A 64 -5.83 -11.20 -9.65
CA LEU A 64 -6.66 -12.09 -8.84
C LEU A 64 -7.72 -12.83 -9.67
N GLY A 65 -8.00 -12.37 -10.89
CA GLY A 65 -9.03 -12.95 -11.76
C GLY A 65 -10.46 -12.55 -11.38
N SER A 66 -10.64 -11.50 -10.58
CA SER A 66 -11.94 -10.99 -10.15
C SER A 66 -11.87 -9.50 -9.83
N GLY A 67 -12.93 -8.76 -10.13
CA GLY A 67 -13.03 -7.32 -9.89
C GLY A 67 -13.34 -6.51 -11.15
N PRO A 68 -13.43 -5.18 -11.03
CA PRO A 68 -13.73 -4.29 -12.14
C PRO A 68 -12.52 -4.08 -13.06
N THR A 69 -12.76 -3.83 -14.35
CA THR A 69 -11.74 -3.47 -15.35
C THR A 69 -12.12 -2.15 -16.01
N PRO A 70 -12.10 -1.04 -15.25
CA PRO A 70 -12.52 0.26 -15.77
C PRO A 70 -11.58 0.74 -16.89
N GLU A 71 -12.06 1.64 -17.72
CA GLU A 71 -11.17 2.37 -18.63
C GLU A 71 -10.20 3.24 -17.80
N VAL A 72 -8.92 3.24 -18.14
CA VAL A 72 -7.95 4.18 -17.56
C VAL A 72 -8.15 5.54 -18.24
N PRO A 73 -8.57 6.59 -17.52
CA PRO A 73 -8.89 7.88 -18.14
C PRO A 73 -7.71 8.47 -18.91
N SER A 74 -7.99 9.28 -19.92
CA SER A 74 -6.98 10.01 -20.70
C SER A 74 -7.09 11.51 -20.46
N GLY A 75 -6.00 12.25 -20.67
CA GLY A 75 -5.98 13.70 -20.48
C GLY A 75 -6.13 14.14 -19.02
N LEU A 76 -5.80 13.27 -18.07
CA LEU A 76 -5.70 13.63 -16.67
C LEU A 76 -4.52 14.60 -16.46
N PRO A 77 -4.59 15.48 -15.46
CA PRO A 77 -3.47 16.34 -15.10
C PRO A 77 -2.30 15.48 -14.59
N GLU A 78 -1.09 15.81 -15.04
CA GLU A 78 0.13 15.10 -14.69
C GLU A 78 1.20 16.06 -14.20
N ALA A 79 1.93 15.66 -13.17
CA ALA A 79 3.18 16.27 -12.76
C ALA A 79 4.36 15.58 -13.48
N PRO A 80 5.34 16.33 -14.00
CA PRO A 80 6.49 15.77 -14.69
C PRO A 80 7.40 15.02 -13.71
N LEU A 81 8.01 13.95 -14.23
CA LEU A 81 9.03 13.18 -13.52
C LEU A 81 10.40 13.65 -14.02
N GLU A 82 10.96 14.64 -13.33
CA GLU A 82 12.25 15.25 -13.67
C GLU A 82 13.44 14.29 -13.40
N ASP A 83 14.61 14.60 -13.97
CA ASP A 83 15.81 13.79 -13.74
C ASP A 83 16.20 13.74 -12.25
N SER A 84 16.00 14.84 -11.53
CA SER A 84 16.19 14.94 -10.07
C SER A 84 15.31 13.96 -9.29
N PHE A 85 14.04 13.81 -9.69
CA PHE A 85 13.14 12.81 -9.14
C PHE A 85 13.70 11.40 -9.38
N TRP A 86 14.12 11.09 -10.61
CA TRP A 86 14.63 9.75 -10.92
C TRP A 86 15.92 9.44 -10.17
N GLU A 87 16.82 10.39 -10.02
CA GLU A 87 18.03 10.24 -9.19
C GLU A 87 17.66 9.85 -7.75
N ALA A 88 16.74 10.58 -7.12
CA ALA A 88 16.25 10.28 -5.77
C ALA A 88 15.53 8.92 -5.70
N PHE A 89 14.65 8.62 -6.67
CA PHE A 89 13.93 7.36 -6.75
C PHE A 89 14.88 6.17 -6.86
N TRP A 90 15.92 6.27 -7.68
CA TRP A 90 16.91 5.19 -7.80
C TRP A 90 17.78 5.05 -6.57
N ALA A 91 18.09 6.13 -5.84
CA ALA A 91 18.76 6.05 -4.56
C ALA A 91 17.93 5.25 -3.53
N VAL A 92 16.61 5.50 -3.48
CA VAL A 92 15.69 4.73 -2.63
C VAL A 92 15.65 3.26 -3.05
N VAL A 93 15.57 2.96 -4.35
CA VAL A 93 15.54 1.58 -4.87
C VAL A 93 16.86 0.84 -4.64
N ASP A 94 17.99 1.54 -4.71
CA ASP A 94 19.31 0.96 -4.45
C ASP A 94 19.47 0.60 -2.97
N GLY A 95 18.96 1.48 -2.10
CA GLY A 95 19.00 1.33 -0.65
C GLY A 95 20.41 1.42 -0.09
N HIS A 96 20.56 1.04 1.18
CA HIS A 96 21.85 0.85 1.84
C HIS A 96 22.19 -0.63 1.97
N ASP A 97 23.44 -0.94 2.31
CA ASP A 97 23.98 -2.32 2.32
C ASP A 97 23.24 -3.26 3.29
N GLU A 98 22.70 -2.72 4.39
CA GLU A 98 21.94 -3.50 5.40
C GLU A 98 20.50 -3.83 4.96
N GLY A 99 20.02 -3.24 3.86
CA GLY A 99 18.63 -3.36 3.42
C GLY A 99 17.65 -2.61 4.33
N TYR A 100 16.37 -2.56 3.95
CA TYR A 100 15.37 -1.83 4.73
C TYR A 100 14.60 -2.73 5.70
N ASP A 101 14.36 -2.22 6.90
CA ASP A 101 13.21 -2.59 7.72
C ASP A 101 11.99 -1.72 7.40
N ALA A 102 10.84 -1.96 8.05
CA ALA A 102 9.60 -1.23 7.79
C ALA A 102 9.68 0.28 8.06
N ILE A 103 10.47 0.72 9.05
CA ILE A 103 10.58 2.13 9.43
C ILE A 103 11.51 2.86 8.45
N SER A 104 12.69 2.30 8.20
CA SER A 104 13.71 2.89 7.32
C SER A 104 13.23 3.03 5.87
N ILE A 105 12.50 2.05 5.32
CA ILE A 105 11.88 2.23 3.99
C ILE A 105 10.83 3.33 4.00
N THR A 106 10.06 3.46 5.09
CA THR A 106 8.99 4.45 5.20
C THR A 106 9.59 5.86 5.16
N VAL A 107 10.65 6.10 5.93
CA VAL A 107 11.40 7.36 5.91
C VAL A 107 12.02 7.61 4.53
N ALA A 108 12.65 6.59 3.93
CA ALA A 108 13.29 6.72 2.63
C ALA A 108 12.28 7.09 1.53
N VAL A 109 11.11 6.45 1.50
CA VAL A 109 10.04 6.78 0.54
C VAL A 109 9.45 8.16 0.84
N ALA A 110 9.20 8.51 2.10
CA ALA A 110 8.68 9.82 2.46
C ALA A 110 9.61 10.96 2.00
N SER A 111 10.93 10.71 2.00
CA SER A 111 11.91 11.69 1.50
C SER A 111 11.75 12.02 0.01
N LEU A 112 11.13 11.14 -0.79
CA LEU A 112 10.85 11.39 -2.22
C LEU A 112 9.86 12.55 -2.42
N ALA A 113 9.08 12.91 -1.40
CA ALA A 113 8.21 14.09 -1.46
C ALA A 113 9.01 15.38 -1.73
N GLY A 114 10.29 15.44 -1.33
CA GLY A 114 11.18 16.57 -1.64
C GLY A 114 11.71 16.59 -3.07
N ALA A 115 11.52 15.51 -3.84
CA ALA A 115 12.05 15.36 -5.19
C ALA A 115 10.96 15.35 -6.29
N VAL A 116 9.69 15.22 -5.93
CA VAL A 116 8.58 15.32 -6.89
C VAL A 116 8.29 16.77 -7.27
N ASP A 117 7.71 16.98 -8.47
CA ASP A 117 7.28 18.32 -8.91
C ASP A 117 6.24 18.90 -7.92
N PRO A 118 6.32 20.20 -7.54
CA PRO A 118 5.44 20.82 -6.56
C PRO A 118 3.94 20.66 -6.82
N ARG A 119 3.52 20.49 -8.08
CA ARG A 119 2.11 20.24 -8.43
C ARG A 119 1.57 18.94 -7.87
N MET A 120 2.43 17.98 -7.52
CA MET A 120 1.97 16.71 -6.94
C MET A 120 1.15 16.91 -5.67
N GLY A 121 1.49 17.90 -4.85
CA GLY A 121 0.70 18.25 -3.66
C GLY A 121 -0.73 18.68 -4.02
N GLU A 122 -0.88 19.55 -5.03
CA GLU A 122 -2.19 20.02 -5.50
C GLU A 122 -3.00 18.89 -6.15
N LEU A 123 -2.36 18.05 -6.97
CA LEU A 123 -3.03 16.92 -7.62
C LEU A 123 -3.51 15.86 -6.61
N ALA A 124 -2.69 15.57 -5.60
CA ALA A 124 -3.06 14.62 -4.56
C ALA A 124 -4.16 15.18 -3.63
N ASP A 125 -4.15 16.50 -3.35
CA ASP A 125 -5.22 17.15 -2.59
C ASP A 125 -6.55 17.13 -3.36
N ASP A 126 -6.51 17.42 -4.66
CA ASP A 126 -7.69 17.31 -5.51
C ASP A 126 -8.21 15.87 -5.58
N LEU A 127 -7.34 14.86 -5.66
CA LEU A 127 -7.76 13.46 -5.55
C LEU A 127 -8.48 13.19 -4.22
N ALA A 128 -7.97 13.69 -3.09
CA ALA A 128 -8.60 13.49 -1.79
C ALA A 128 -10.03 14.07 -1.75
N HIS A 129 -10.28 15.18 -2.44
CA HIS A 129 -11.64 15.75 -2.58
C HIS A 129 -12.60 14.87 -3.38
N HIS A 130 -12.10 14.03 -4.28
CA HIS A 130 -12.92 13.21 -5.17
C HIS A 130 -12.98 11.74 -4.76
N HIS A 131 -12.07 11.29 -3.89
CA HIS A 131 -12.02 9.91 -3.44
C HIS A 131 -13.09 9.66 -2.35
N PRO A 132 -13.99 8.66 -2.52
CA PRO A 132 -15.11 8.44 -1.59
C PRO A 132 -14.72 8.26 -0.12
N GLY A 133 -13.52 7.73 0.13
CA GLY A 133 -13.04 7.53 1.50
C GLY A 133 -12.25 8.67 2.12
N SER A 134 -12.04 9.77 1.40
CA SER A 134 -11.34 10.96 1.92
C SER A 134 -12.01 12.28 1.56
N VAL A 135 -13.14 12.27 0.84
CA VAL A 135 -13.93 13.45 0.43
C VAL A 135 -14.27 14.41 1.58
N ASP A 136 -14.46 13.91 2.81
CA ASP A 136 -14.78 14.74 3.97
C ASP A 136 -13.54 15.36 4.65
N ALA A 137 -12.32 15.03 4.22
CA ALA A 137 -11.08 15.60 4.74
C ALA A 137 -11.08 17.14 4.71
N ILE A 138 -11.64 17.74 3.65
CA ILE A 138 -11.73 19.19 3.49
C ILE A 138 -12.55 19.88 4.58
N LYS A 139 -13.47 19.16 5.23
CA LYS A 139 -14.37 19.70 6.26
C LYS A 139 -13.88 19.42 7.68
N ASN A 140 -13.04 18.40 7.84
CA ASN A 140 -12.64 17.92 9.14
C ASN A 140 -11.46 18.74 9.69
N PRO A 141 -11.43 19.01 11.01
CA PRO A 141 -10.27 19.63 11.64
C PRO A 141 -9.09 18.65 11.62
N ILE A 142 -7.88 19.19 11.51
CA ILE A 142 -6.64 18.40 11.62
C ILE A 142 -6.64 17.69 12.98
N PRO A 143 -6.52 16.34 13.03
CA PRO A 143 -6.57 15.61 14.28
C PRO A 143 -5.30 15.86 15.11
N GLY A 144 -5.44 15.82 16.43
CA GLY A 144 -4.31 15.80 17.35
C GLY A 144 -3.59 14.46 17.38
N HIS A 145 -2.72 14.28 18.38
CA HIS A 145 -2.12 12.99 18.69
C HIS A 145 -3.09 12.13 19.53
N THR A 146 -2.89 10.82 19.50
CA THR A 146 -3.67 9.88 20.32
C THR A 146 -3.40 10.08 21.81
N ASP A 147 -4.46 10.21 22.61
CA ASP A 147 -4.37 10.31 24.06
C ASP A 147 -4.06 8.92 24.67
N ILE A 148 -2.78 8.67 24.94
CA ILE A 148 -2.30 7.38 25.47
C ILE A 148 -2.85 7.10 26.87
N ASP A 149 -3.05 8.12 27.70
CA ASP A 149 -3.61 7.95 29.05
C ASP A 149 -5.06 7.49 28.99
N ALA A 150 -5.83 7.98 28.00
CA ALA A 150 -7.19 7.49 27.76
C ALA A 150 -7.19 6.00 27.36
N LEU A 151 -6.25 5.56 26.51
CA LEU A 151 -6.13 4.15 26.11
C LEU A 151 -5.81 3.25 27.32
N ALA A 152 -4.96 3.73 28.24
CA ALA A 152 -4.56 3.02 29.44
C ALA A 152 -5.72 2.75 30.41
N GLN A 153 -6.82 3.51 30.32
CA GLN A 153 -8.01 3.35 31.15
C GLN A 153 -9.04 2.38 30.56
N CYS A 154 -8.89 1.98 29.29
CA CYS A 154 -9.86 1.11 28.62
C CYS A 154 -9.86 -0.33 29.18
N PRO A 155 -11.01 -1.04 29.15
CA PRO A 155 -11.14 -2.41 29.66
C PRO A 155 -10.21 -3.41 28.96
N PRO A 156 -9.76 -4.48 29.64
CA PRO A 156 -9.09 -5.61 28.99
C PRO A 156 -9.89 -6.17 27.81
N GLY A 157 -9.20 -6.43 26.68
CA GLY A 157 -9.83 -6.95 25.45
C GLY A 157 -10.54 -5.90 24.58
N SER A 158 -10.48 -4.62 24.96
CA SER A 158 -10.96 -3.50 24.13
C SER A 158 -9.92 -3.07 23.08
N LEU A 159 -10.36 -2.29 22.09
CA LEU A 159 -9.49 -1.66 21.10
C LEU A 159 -8.46 -0.76 21.77
N GLY A 160 -8.89 0.12 22.67
CA GLY A 160 -8.01 1.07 23.35
C GLY A 160 -6.94 0.36 24.18
N ARG A 161 -7.31 -0.69 24.92
CA ARG A 161 -6.32 -1.50 25.65
C ARG A 161 -5.35 -2.21 24.71
N SER A 162 -5.83 -2.74 23.60
CA SER A 162 -4.99 -3.45 22.62
C SER A 162 -3.97 -2.50 21.98
N LEU A 163 -4.40 -1.28 21.64
CA LEU A 163 -3.52 -0.24 21.10
C LEU A 163 -2.50 0.24 22.14
N HIS A 164 -2.93 0.47 23.39
CA HIS A 164 -2.02 0.81 24.48
C HIS A 164 -0.92 -0.24 24.66
N THR A 165 -1.28 -1.53 24.70
CA THR A 165 -0.30 -2.62 24.83
C THR A 165 0.66 -2.67 23.64
N MET A 166 0.19 -2.38 22.43
CA MET A 166 1.06 -2.28 21.26
C MET A 166 2.10 -1.16 21.44
N ILE A 167 1.66 0.06 21.74
CA ILE A 167 2.53 1.23 21.85
C ILE A 167 3.50 1.10 23.05
N VAL A 168 2.95 0.84 24.24
CA VAL A 168 3.72 0.92 25.50
C VAL A 168 4.48 -0.37 25.79
N ASP A 169 3.84 -1.53 25.67
CA ASP A 169 4.46 -2.78 26.09
C ASP A 169 5.43 -3.34 25.04
N ASN A 170 5.18 -3.06 23.75
CA ASN A 170 6.06 -3.49 22.65
C ASN A 170 7.01 -2.37 22.15
N GLY A 171 6.89 -1.16 22.70
CA GLY A 171 7.79 -0.04 22.39
C GLY A 171 7.64 0.52 20.98
N TYR A 172 6.45 0.42 20.38
CA TYR A 172 6.17 1.05 19.10
C TYR A 172 5.94 2.56 19.26
N ASP A 173 6.42 3.34 18.30
CA ASP A 173 6.07 4.75 18.21
C ASP A 173 4.57 4.84 17.83
N PRO A 174 3.75 5.63 18.55
CA PRO A 174 2.35 5.85 18.17
C PRO A 174 2.19 6.39 16.74
N GLU A 175 3.22 7.05 16.18
CA GLU A 175 3.22 7.46 14.77
C GLU A 175 4.58 7.18 14.12
N VAL A 176 4.59 6.45 13.01
CA VAL A 176 5.82 6.02 12.33
C VAL A 176 6.65 7.17 11.72
N LEU A 177 6.04 8.35 11.54
CA LEU A 177 6.70 9.55 11.02
C LEU A 177 6.36 10.76 11.91
N ASP A 178 7.37 11.56 12.20
CA ASP A 178 7.23 12.85 12.88
C ASP A 178 6.57 13.87 11.92
N ARG A 179 5.39 14.38 12.33
CA ARG A 179 4.53 15.24 11.50
C ARG A 179 5.20 16.56 11.14
N GLU A 180 6.02 17.10 12.03
CA GLU A 180 6.77 18.34 11.85
C GLU A 180 7.96 18.13 10.90
N ALA A 181 8.70 17.03 11.05
CA ALA A 181 9.86 16.68 10.23
C ALA A 181 9.49 16.48 8.76
N ILE A 182 8.29 15.93 8.49
CA ILE A 182 7.75 15.79 7.13
C ILE A 182 6.90 17.00 6.68
N ALA A 183 6.87 18.06 7.48
CA ALA A 183 6.21 19.32 7.19
C ALA A 183 4.73 19.20 6.77
N LEU A 184 3.96 18.32 7.44
CA LEU A 184 2.54 18.12 7.09
C LEU A 184 1.72 19.42 7.10
N SER A 185 2.07 20.36 7.97
CA SER A 185 1.43 21.67 8.07
C SER A 185 1.58 22.56 6.84
N GLN A 186 2.53 22.25 5.94
CA GLN A 186 2.76 22.96 4.69
C GLN A 186 1.97 22.36 3.52
N LEU A 187 1.35 21.19 3.71
CA LEU A 187 0.50 20.58 2.70
C LEU A 187 -0.86 21.30 2.62
N PRO A 188 -1.54 21.24 1.46
CA PRO A 188 -2.95 21.59 1.36
C PRO A 188 -3.81 20.90 2.43
N HIS A 189 -4.93 21.53 2.83
CA HIS A 189 -5.70 21.13 4.00
C HIS A 189 -6.13 19.67 3.99
N SER A 190 -6.66 19.16 2.86
CA SER A 190 -7.17 17.79 2.82
C SER A 190 -6.04 16.77 2.91
N LEU A 191 -4.89 17.05 2.29
CA LEU A 191 -3.69 16.23 2.48
C LEU A 191 -3.12 16.31 3.89
N HIS A 192 -3.10 17.48 4.51
CA HIS A 192 -2.67 17.61 5.91
C HIS A 192 -3.57 16.76 6.82
N TYR A 193 -4.89 16.90 6.70
CA TYR A 193 -5.84 16.08 7.44
C TYR A 193 -5.61 14.59 7.18
N LEU A 194 -5.55 14.20 5.91
CA LEU A 194 -5.50 12.81 5.49
C LEU A 194 -4.24 12.12 6.03
N ASN A 195 -3.06 12.73 5.84
CA ASN A 195 -1.81 12.17 6.35
C ASN A 195 -1.78 12.13 7.88
N ALA A 196 -2.22 13.20 8.56
CA ALA A 196 -2.27 13.23 10.02
C ALA A 196 -3.21 12.15 10.59
N ARG A 197 -4.41 11.99 10.01
CA ARG A 197 -5.38 10.96 10.45
C ARG A 197 -4.89 9.56 10.14
N ILE A 198 -4.21 9.36 9.02
CA ILE A 198 -3.60 8.07 8.66
C ILE A 198 -2.51 7.69 9.65
N LEU A 199 -1.57 8.60 9.96
CA LEU A 199 -0.55 8.35 10.99
C LEU A 199 -1.18 7.99 12.33
N GLN A 200 -2.17 8.79 12.76
CA GLN A 200 -2.86 8.59 14.03
C GLN A 200 -3.61 7.25 14.13
N MET A 201 -4.19 6.77 13.03
CA MET A 201 -5.11 5.60 13.02
C MET A 201 -4.51 4.34 12.37
N HIS A 202 -3.27 4.38 11.89
CA HIS A 202 -2.62 3.27 11.18
C HIS A 202 -2.73 1.96 11.96
N ASP A 203 -2.28 1.95 13.22
CA ASP A 203 -2.30 0.77 14.08
C ASP A 203 -3.71 0.32 14.47
N VAL A 204 -4.66 1.27 14.56
CA VAL A 204 -6.08 0.95 14.75
C VAL A 204 -6.58 0.14 13.56
N TRP A 205 -6.20 0.53 12.34
CA TRP A 205 -6.59 -0.19 11.14
C TRP A 205 -5.89 -1.55 11.02
N HIS A 206 -4.64 -1.68 11.47
CA HIS A 206 -4.02 -3.01 11.63
C HIS A 206 -4.89 -3.92 12.50
N LEU A 207 -5.19 -3.47 13.72
CA LEU A 207 -5.95 -4.24 14.71
C LEU A 207 -7.34 -4.62 14.17
N VAL A 208 -8.09 -3.64 13.67
CA VAL A 208 -9.49 -3.84 13.30
C VAL A 208 -9.63 -4.58 11.97
N ALA A 209 -8.86 -4.23 10.94
CA ALA A 209 -8.92 -4.90 9.65
C ALA A 209 -8.17 -6.25 9.64
N GLY A 210 -7.37 -6.54 10.67
CA GLY A 210 -6.78 -7.86 10.90
C GLY A 210 -5.43 -8.07 10.23
N TYR A 211 -4.63 -7.01 10.12
CA TYR A 211 -3.24 -7.07 9.71
C TYR A 211 -2.34 -7.19 10.95
N GLU A 212 -1.38 -8.12 10.90
CA GLU A 212 -0.30 -8.19 11.89
C GLU A 212 0.80 -7.16 11.56
N THR A 213 1.66 -6.81 12.50
CA THR A 213 2.78 -5.86 12.30
C THR A 213 4.02 -6.56 11.75
N THR A 214 3.85 -7.29 10.64
CA THR A 214 4.93 -7.96 9.89
C THR A 214 5.21 -7.21 8.60
N SER A 215 6.42 -7.35 8.06
CA SER A 215 6.86 -6.68 6.82
C SER A 215 5.90 -6.95 5.65
N SER A 216 5.39 -8.19 5.55
CA SER A 216 4.43 -8.56 4.51
C SER A 216 3.10 -7.83 4.69
N ASN A 217 2.65 -7.66 5.93
CA ASN A 217 1.39 -6.98 6.22
C ASN A 217 1.50 -5.46 6.23
N GLU A 218 2.67 -4.86 6.45
CA GLU A 218 2.91 -3.43 6.19
C GLU A 218 2.75 -3.10 4.70
N ILE A 219 3.23 -4.00 3.83
CA ILE A 219 2.98 -3.90 2.39
C ILE A 219 1.49 -4.10 2.08
N ALA A 220 0.86 -5.08 2.71
CA ALA A 220 -0.56 -5.36 2.51
C ALA A 220 -1.42 -4.15 2.92
N ILE A 221 -1.23 -3.62 4.13
CA ILE A 221 -2.04 -2.51 4.63
C ILE A 221 -1.84 -1.24 3.80
N SER A 222 -0.66 -1.04 3.20
CA SER A 222 -0.46 0.05 2.24
C SER A 222 -1.40 -0.08 1.03
N GLY A 223 -1.58 -1.30 0.51
CA GLY A 223 -2.59 -1.59 -0.53
C GLY A 223 -4.03 -1.37 -0.07
N PHE A 224 -4.32 -1.70 1.18
CA PHE A 224 -5.63 -1.46 1.81
C PHE A 224 -5.93 0.04 1.98
N GLN A 225 -5.00 0.81 2.52
CA GLN A 225 -5.12 2.26 2.73
C GLN A 225 -5.25 3.00 1.40
N LEU A 226 -4.50 2.59 0.37
CA LEU A 226 -4.64 3.18 -0.96
C LEU A 226 -6.05 2.96 -1.52
N ALA A 227 -6.62 1.75 -1.38
CA ALA A 227 -7.98 1.44 -1.81
C ALA A 227 -9.05 2.17 -0.99
N GLN A 228 -8.81 2.35 0.30
CA GLN A 228 -9.77 2.96 1.22
C GLN A 228 -9.79 4.48 1.13
N PHE A 229 -8.65 5.13 0.92
CA PHE A 229 -8.52 6.58 1.13
C PHE A 229 -7.90 7.34 -0.04
N GLY A 230 -7.46 6.65 -1.10
CA GLY A 230 -6.70 7.29 -2.18
C GLY A 230 -5.37 7.87 -1.69
N HIS A 231 -4.80 7.30 -0.62
CA HIS A 231 -3.65 7.85 0.07
C HIS A 231 -2.40 7.86 -0.83
N ASN A 232 -1.96 9.06 -1.21
CA ASN A 232 -0.86 9.22 -2.17
C ASN A 232 0.46 8.60 -1.66
N TYR A 233 0.80 8.77 -0.38
CA TYR A 233 2.01 8.13 0.15
C TYR A 233 1.97 6.60 0.04
N SER A 234 0.79 5.96 0.24
CA SER A 234 0.65 4.52 0.03
C SER A 234 0.94 4.11 -1.42
N SER A 235 0.55 4.91 -2.44
CA SER A 235 0.92 4.58 -3.83
C SER A 235 2.41 4.77 -4.09
N MET A 236 3.04 5.81 -3.53
CA MET A 236 4.50 6.03 -3.58
C MET A 236 5.26 4.84 -2.99
N PHE A 237 4.87 4.41 -1.79
CA PHE A 237 5.44 3.26 -1.10
C PHE A 237 5.32 1.97 -1.93
N LEU A 238 4.12 1.66 -2.43
CA LEU A 238 3.90 0.46 -3.24
C LEU A 238 4.71 0.51 -4.55
N ALA A 239 4.81 1.67 -5.19
CA ALA A 239 5.63 1.84 -6.40
C ALA A 239 7.13 1.61 -6.11
N ALA A 240 7.64 2.11 -4.99
CA ALA A 240 9.03 1.91 -4.57
C ALA A 240 9.32 0.43 -4.25
N VAL A 241 8.46 -0.24 -3.48
CA VAL A 241 8.62 -1.67 -3.15
C VAL A 241 8.50 -2.55 -4.40
N MET A 242 7.61 -2.22 -5.34
CA MET A 242 7.54 -2.89 -6.64
C MET A 242 8.81 -2.69 -7.48
N ALA A 243 9.43 -1.51 -7.41
CA ALA A 243 10.69 -1.23 -8.08
C ALA A 243 11.87 -2.00 -7.43
N ILE A 244 11.97 -2.00 -6.10
CA ILE A 244 12.95 -2.83 -5.38
C ILE A 244 12.79 -4.30 -5.79
N SER A 245 11.56 -4.82 -5.79
CA SER A 245 11.33 -6.21 -6.21
C SER A 245 11.60 -6.45 -7.70
N THR A 246 11.40 -5.46 -8.58
CA THR A 246 11.72 -5.62 -10.01
C THR A 246 13.22 -5.62 -10.30
N PHE A 247 14.00 -4.81 -9.58
CA PHE A 247 15.41 -4.55 -9.89
C PHE A 247 16.39 -5.28 -8.98
N LYS A 248 16.06 -5.47 -7.70
CA LYS A 248 16.92 -6.10 -6.68
C LYS A 248 16.46 -7.51 -6.37
N GLU A 249 15.16 -7.69 -6.10
CA GLU A 249 14.60 -8.97 -5.62
C GLU A 249 13.53 -9.59 -6.55
N PRO A 250 13.89 -9.90 -7.82
CA PRO A 250 12.95 -10.35 -8.86
C PRO A 250 12.17 -11.61 -8.52
N ARG A 251 12.69 -12.45 -7.61
CA ARG A 251 12.05 -13.71 -7.20
C ARG A 251 10.82 -13.46 -6.30
N GLY A 252 10.82 -12.38 -5.54
CA GLY A 252 9.73 -12.01 -4.63
C GLY A 252 8.54 -11.34 -5.33
N PHE A 253 8.71 -10.86 -6.57
CA PHE A 253 7.73 -9.98 -7.23
C PHE A 253 6.31 -10.57 -7.31
N THR A 254 6.17 -11.86 -7.63
CA THR A 254 4.83 -12.47 -7.72
C THR A 254 4.14 -12.58 -6.36
N ILE A 255 4.92 -12.83 -5.31
CA ILE A 255 4.40 -12.89 -3.92
C ILE A 255 3.96 -11.49 -3.50
N LEU A 256 4.83 -10.50 -3.73
CA LEU A 256 4.55 -9.09 -3.46
C LEU A 256 3.23 -8.65 -4.12
N MET A 257 3.10 -8.89 -5.43
CA MET A 257 1.89 -8.58 -6.18
C MET A 257 0.65 -9.26 -5.59
N GLN A 258 0.76 -10.53 -5.17
CA GLN A 258 -0.36 -11.21 -4.54
C GLN A 258 -0.84 -10.48 -3.27
N ILE A 259 0.10 -10.14 -2.39
CA ILE A 259 -0.17 -9.50 -1.10
C ILE A 259 -0.82 -8.13 -1.32
N ILE A 260 -0.23 -7.30 -2.18
CA ILE A 260 -0.73 -5.95 -2.49
C ILE A 260 -2.16 -6.03 -2.99
N TRP A 261 -2.43 -6.88 -3.99
CA TRP A 261 -3.73 -6.86 -4.66
C TRP A 261 -4.83 -7.57 -3.87
N GLU A 262 -4.49 -8.56 -3.03
CA GLU A 262 -5.44 -9.11 -2.04
C GLU A 262 -5.86 -8.03 -1.04
N ALA A 263 -4.93 -7.20 -0.58
CA ALA A 263 -5.23 -6.13 0.35
C ALA A 263 -5.95 -4.94 -0.30
N TRP A 264 -5.64 -4.63 -1.56
CA TRP A 264 -6.43 -3.71 -2.38
C TRP A 264 -7.89 -4.18 -2.46
N GLN A 265 -8.12 -5.44 -2.85
CA GLN A 265 -9.48 -6.00 -2.93
C GLN A 265 -10.18 -5.99 -1.57
N HIS A 266 -9.46 -6.27 -0.48
CA HIS A 266 -9.98 -6.15 0.88
C HIS A 266 -10.40 -4.72 1.21
N GLY A 267 -9.58 -3.73 0.87
CA GLY A 267 -9.90 -2.31 1.02
C GLY A 267 -11.13 -1.92 0.21
N ARG A 268 -11.24 -2.33 -1.07
CA ARG A 268 -12.43 -2.07 -1.90
C ARG A 268 -13.72 -2.69 -1.33
N ALA A 269 -13.61 -3.81 -0.61
CA ALA A 269 -14.74 -4.51 -0.01
C ALA A 269 -15.10 -4.02 1.40
N THR A 270 -14.25 -3.19 2.03
CA THR A 270 -14.43 -2.73 3.40
C THR A 270 -15.16 -1.39 3.42
N PRO A 271 -16.18 -1.20 4.28
CA PRO A 271 -16.79 0.12 4.49
C PRO A 271 -15.74 1.16 4.88
N VAL A 272 -15.85 2.39 4.37
CA VAL A 272 -14.86 3.45 4.57
C VAL A 272 -14.54 3.66 6.06
N MET A 273 -13.32 3.32 6.46
CA MET A 273 -12.87 3.36 7.85
C MET A 273 -12.48 4.77 8.34
N MET A 274 -12.28 5.73 7.42
CA MET A 274 -11.93 7.12 7.75
C MET A 274 -13.06 7.84 8.50
N ASN A 275 -14.31 7.45 8.23
CA ASN A 275 -15.52 8.10 8.75
C ASN A 275 -15.94 7.57 10.13
N ILE A 276 -15.24 6.57 10.66
CA ILE A 276 -15.51 6.01 11.97
C ILE A 276 -14.92 6.95 13.04
N GLU A 277 -15.73 7.31 14.01
CA GLU A 277 -15.29 8.04 15.21
C GLU A 277 -14.54 7.09 16.15
N TRP A 278 -13.32 6.71 15.78
CA TRP A 278 -12.49 5.69 16.46
C TRP A 278 -12.34 5.92 17.97
N GLU A 279 -12.28 7.18 18.38
CA GLU A 279 -12.19 7.60 19.77
C GLU A 279 -13.39 7.15 20.62
N LYS A 280 -14.58 7.00 20.01
CA LYS A 280 -15.77 6.45 20.67
C LYS A 280 -15.74 4.92 20.78
N GLU A 281 -14.87 4.26 20.02
CA GLU A 281 -14.75 2.80 19.96
C GLU A 281 -13.68 2.24 20.89
N TRP A 282 -12.89 3.07 21.59
CA TRP A 282 -11.81 2.63 22.48
C TRP A 282 -12.21 1.58 23.51
N ASN A 283 -13.42 1.66 24.05
CA ASN A 283 -13.90 0.71 25.07
C ASN A 283 -14.50 -0.57 24.48
N ASN A 284 -14.70 -0.65 23.17
CA ASN A 284 -15.34 -1.78 22.52
C ASN A 284 -14.30 -2.83 22.09
N SER A 285 -14.70 -4.09 22.03
CA SER A 285 -13.83 -5.17 21.51
C SER A 285 -13.71 -5.10 19.99
N LEU A 286 -12.60 -5.60 19.45
CA LEU A 286 -12.37 -5.64 18.00
C LEU A 286 -13.50 -6.37 17.25
N ASP A 287 -14.06 -7.43 17.83
CA ASP A 287 -15.15 -8.19 17.21
C ASP A 287 -16.47 -7.41 17.23
N SER A 288 -16.74 -6.65 18.30
CA SER A 288 -17.91 -5.77 18.37
C SER A 288 -17.82 -4.68 17.30
N ILE A 289 -16.66 -4.06 17.16
CA ILE A 289 -16.39 -3.01 16.17
C ILE A 289 -16.55 -3.56 14.74
N ARG A 290 -15.93 -4.70 14.43
CA ARG A 290 -16.07 -5.35 13.11
C ARG A 290 -17.52 -5.65 12.77
N ASN A 291 -18.30 -6.15 13.73
CA ASN A 291 -19.70 -6.45 13.53
C ASN A 291 -20.54 -5.18 13.32
N ALA A 292 -20.32 -4.13 14.13
CA ALA A 292 -21.05 -2.87 14.06
C ALA A 292 -20.80 -2.14 12.74
N HIS A 293 -19.54 -2.05 12.32
CA HIS A 293 -19.10 -1.32 11.11
C HIS A 293 -18.99 -2.21 9.87
N LYS A 294 -19.33 -3.50 9.99
CA LYS A 294 -19.27 -4.51 8.91
C LYS A 294 -17.88 -4.62 8.26
N ILE A 295 -16.83 -4.57 9.08
CA ILE A 295 -15.44 -4.63 8.62
C ILE A 295 -15.03 -6.10 8.48
N PRO A 296 -14.78 -6.60 7.26
CA PRO A 296 -14.23 -7.93 7.08
C PRO A 296 -12.82 -8.01 7.65
N LYS A 297 -12.38 -9.23 8.02
CA LYS A 297 -11.00 -9.48 8.43
C LYS A 297 -10.17 -9.85 7.21
N TYR A 298 -9.00 -9.22 7.07
CA TYR A 298 -8.03 -9.54 6.03
C TYR A 298 -7.62 -11.01 6.09
N ARG A 299 -7.49 -11.62 4.91
CA ARG A 299 -6.99 -12.98 4.72
C ARG A 299 -6.13 -12.99 3.47
N SER A 300 -4.88 -13.42 3.62
CA SER A 300 -4.01 -13.70 2.50
C SER A 300 -3.87 -15.20 2.27
N ILE A 301 -3.54 -15.60 1.04
CA ILE A 301 -3.10 -16.97 0.76
C ILE A 301 -1.73 -17.28 1.37
N PHE A 302 -0.96 -16.24 1.73
CA PHE A 302 0.33 -16.35 2.39
C PHE A 302 0.19 -16.07 3.89
N PRO A 303 1.03 -16.69 4.73
CA PRO A 303 1.09 -16.32 6.15
C PRO A 303 1.62 -14.89 6.32
N ALA A 304 1.18 -14.24 7.39
CA ALA A 304 1.57 -12.87 7.73
C ALA A 304 3.10 -12.72 7.85
N ASP A 305 3.78 -13.70 8.45
CA ASP A 305 5.21 -13.68 8.70
C ASP A 305 6.04 -14.35 7.60
N LEU A 306 5.56 -14.31 6.35
CA LEU A 306 6.19 -14.99 5.22
C LEU A 306 7.65 -14.57 5.03
N LEU A 307 7.92 -13.26 4.99
CA LEU A 307 9.26 -12.72 4.72
C LEU A 307 10.22 -13.06 5.86
N GLU A 308 9.77 -12.90 7.10
CA GLU A 308 10.52 -13.18 8.32
C GLU A 308 10.83 -14.69 8.46
N SER A 309 9.90 -15.53 8.03
CA SER A 309 10.01 -16.99 8.11
C SER A 309 11.02 -17.57 7.12
N ILE A 310 11.34 -16.88 6.02
CA ILE A 310 12.31 -17.40 5.03
C ILE A 310 13.69 -17.60 5.67
N GLU A 311 14.08 -16.71 6.57
CA GLU A 311 15.40 -16.76 7.22
C GLU A 311 15.37 -17.63 8.49
N THR A 312 14.39 -17.39 9.36
CA THR A 312 14.42 -17.85 10.76
C THR A 312 13.59 -19.10 11.05
N ALA A 313 12.74 -19.56 10.13
CA ALA A 313 11.78 -20.61 10.43
C ALA A 313 12.38 -22.03 10.54
N SER A 314 11.69 -22.89 11.29
CA SER A 314 11.99 -24.32 11.38
C SER A 314 11.88 -25.04 10.03
N LEU A 315 12.60 -26.16 9.88
CA LEU A 315 12.59 -26.99 8.66
C LEU A 315 11.17 -27.38 8.21
N TRP A 316 10.29 -27.71 9.15
CA TRP A 316 8.89 -28.06 8.86
C TRP A 316 8.09 -26.88 8.33
N LYS A 317 8.26 -25.69 8.90
CA LYS A 317 7.61 -24.46 8.42
C LYS A 317 8.15 -24.05 7.05
N LYS A 318 9.46 -24.17 6.82
CA LYS A 318 10.08 -23.97 5.49
C LYS A 318 9.54 -24.95 4.45
N LEU A 319 9.31 -26.21 4.80
CA LEU A 319 8.69 -27.21 3.91
C LEU A 319 7.23 -26.85 3.57
N GLN A 320 6.43 -26.45 4.56
CA GLN A 320 5.05 -26.00 4.33
C GLN A 320 5.00 -24.77 3.41
N LEU A 321 5.85 -23.77 3.67
CA LEU A 321 6.00 -22.59 2.81
C LEU A 321 6.42 -22.99 1.39
N GLY A 322 7.38 -23.92 1.26
CA GLY A 322 7.80 -24.44 -0.04
C GLY A 322 6.66 -25.11 -0.82
N VAL A 323 5.80 -25.89 -0.15
CA VAL A 323 4.61 -26.49 -0.76
C VAL A 323 3.58 -25.43 -1.15
N GLN A 324 3.32 -24.44 -0.30
CA GLN A 324 2.41 -23.33 -0.59
C GLN A 324 2.89 -22.51 -1.80
N LEU A 325 4.17 -22.13 -1.83
CA LEU A 325 4.79 -21.42 -2.94
C LEU A 325 4.74 -22.26 -4.23
N THR A 326 5.01 -23.56 -4.15
CA THR A 326 4.91 -24.45 -5.31
C THR A 326 3.48 -24.52 -5.85
N ARG A 327 2.49 -24.70 -4.97
CA ARG A 327 1.06 -24.70 -5.34
C ARG A 327 0.62 -23.35 -5.90
N TYR A 328 1.14 -22.26 -5.35
CA TYR A 328 0.87 -20.91 -5.82
C TYR A 328 1.44 -20.69 -7.24
N HIS A 329 2.73 -20.98 -7.45
CA HIS A 329 3.35 -20.90 -8.76
C HIS A 329 2.67 -21.82 -9.79
N TYR A 330 2.21 -23.00 -9.36
CA TYR A 330 1.42 -23.88 -10.22
C TYR A 330 0.08 -23.25 -10.62
N ARG A 331 -0.67 -22.66 -9.68
CA ARG A 331 -1.92 -21.92 -9.96
C ARG A 331 -1.69 -20.73 -10.89
N LEU A 332 -0.66 -19.92 -10.64
CA LEU A 332 -0.26 -18.84 -11.55
C LEU A 332 0.01 -19.34 -12.97
N ARG A 333 0.67 -20.50 -13.09
CA ARG A 333 0.95 -21.17 -14.36
C ARG A 333 -0.23 -21.94 -14.97
N GLN A 334 -1.32 -22.18 -14.25
CA GLN A 334 -2.54 -22.79 -14.80
C GLN A 334 -3.52 -21.74 -15.34
N ASN A 335 -3.58 -20.56 -14.72
CA ASN A 335 -4.24 -19.38 -15.31
C ASN A 335 -3.67 -19.03 -16.70
N LYS A 336 -2.48 -19.55 -17.03
CA LYS A 336 -1.86 -19.63 -18.37
C LYS A 336 -2.75 -20.22 -19.47
N GLN A 337 -3.61 -21.20 -19.15
CA GLN A 337 -4.34 -21.99 -20.17
C GLN A 337 -5.74 -21.45 -20.46
N GLN A 338 -6.39 -20.80 -19.48
CA GLN A 338 -7.74 -20.24 -19.68
C GLN A 338 -7.73 -18.96 -20.52
N LEU A 339 -6.70 -18.10 -20.38
CA LEU A 339 -6.56 -16.85 -21.14
C LEU A 339 -5.98 -17.04 -22.56
N ALA A 340 -5.48 -18.22 -22.90
CA ALA A 340 -5.02 -18.54 -24.26
C ALA A 340 -6.13 -19.17 -25.13
N HIS A 341 -7.33 -19.37 -24.57
CA HIS A 341 -8.49 -19.98 -25.22
C HIS A 341 -9.74 -19.07 -25.17
N GLN A 342 -9.55 -17.79 -24.85
CA GLN A 342 -10.53 -16.70 -24.98
C GLN A 342 -9.96 -15.65 -25.94
#